data_AF-A0A357JDX6-F1
#
_entry.id   AF-A0A357JDX6-F1
#
_cell.length_a   1.000
_cell.length_b   1.000
_cell.length_c   1.000
_cell.angle_alpha   90.00
_cell.angle_beta   90.00
_cell.angle_gamma   90.00
#
_symmetry.space_group_name_H-M   'P 1'
#
loop_
_entity.id
_entity.type
_entity.pdbx_description
1 polymer ?
#
loop_
_entity_poly.entity_id
_entity_poly.type
_entity_poly.pdbx_seq_one_letter_code
_entity_poly.pdbx_strand_id
1 'polypeptide(L)'
;NKVQWNSESNTSVGTLLTSGLENVINQFSKFLDKSKNSKYLIKLFNDAYLEHKTLTEATRYLVNELFGEYGLVIIDGDDKLLKKQFAPFVENELVNQTSFKQVSNTIEQLKNEYKIQVNPREINLFYLTDKLRSRVIFEGGIYKVVDTDLSWTK
;
A
#
# COMPACT_ATOMS: atom_id res chain seq x y z
N ASN A 1 -16.67 12.17 -17.79
CA ASN A 1 -17.32 11.82 -16.52
C ASN A 1 -16.32 11.11 -15.63
N LYS A 2 -15.83 11.77 -14.58
CA LYS A 2 -14.87 11.21 -13.62
C LYS A 2 -15.58 11.05 -12.29
N VAL A 3 -15.63 9.84 -11.75
CA VAL A 3 -15.97 9.61 -10.33
C VAL A 3 -14.69 9.78 -9.54
N GLN A 4 -14.73 10.60 -8.50
CA GLN A 4 -13.54 10.91 -7.70
C GLN A 4 -13.86 10.83 -6.22
N TRP A 5 -12.98 10.15 -5.49
CA TRP A 5 -12.90 10.21 -4.05
C TRP A 5 -11.85 11.25 -3.67
N ASN A 6 -12.25 12.27 -2.92
CA ASN A 6 -11.34 13.31 -2.45
C ASN A 6 -10.91 12.99 -1.02
N SER A 7 -9.81 12.24 -0.88
CA SER A 7 -9.16 12.00 0.40
C SER A 7 -7.74 12.57 0.37
N GLU A 8 -7.40 13.44 1.31
CA GLU A 8 -6.02 13.89 1.49
C GLU A 8 -5.28 12.90 2.40
N SER A 9 -4.14 12.38 1.95
CA SER A 9 -3.24 11.60 2.80
C SER A 9 -1.81 11.64 2.29
N ASN A 10 -0.90 11.83 3.25
CA ASN A 10 0.55 11.76 3.05
C ASN A 10 1.15 10.52 3.73
N THR A 11 0.32 9.53 4.08
CA THR A 11 0.71 8.33 4.85
C THR A 11 0.27 7.03 4.15
N SER A 12 0.17 5.92 4.88
CA SER A 12 -0.29 4.62 4.37
C SER A 12 -1.70 4.70 3.80
N VAL A 13 -1.88 4.15 2.60
CA VAL A 13 -3.18 4.14 1.90
C VAL A 13 -4.21 3.29 2.66
N GLY A 14 -3.78 2.21 3.30
CA GLY A 14 -4.66 1.32 4.05
C GLY A 14 -5.38 1.97 5.24
N THR A 15 -4.75 2.98 5.86
CA THR A 15 -5.31 3.68 7.03
C THR A 15 -6.30 4.78 6.67
N LEU A 16 -6.47 5.06 5.38
CA LEU A 16 -7.47 6.02 4.90
C LEU A 16 -8.86 5.64 5.43
N LEU A 17 -9.55 6.62 6.00
CA LEU A 17 -10.93 6.45 6.44
C LEU A 17 -11.83 6.38 5.22
N THR A 18 -12.79 5.45 5.22
CA THR A 18 -13.77 5.29 4.12
C THR A 18 -14.79 6.42 4.00
N SER A 19 -14.77 7.38 4.92
CA SER A 19 -15.61 8.58 4.88
C SER A 19 -15.54 9.27 3.51
N GLY A 20 -16.70 9.65 2.98
CA GLY A 20 -16.83 10.27 1.66
C GLY A 20 -16.90 9.28 0.49
N LEU A 21 -16.73 7.97 0.71
CA LEU A 21 -17.02 6.95 -0.31
C LEU A 21 -18.52 6.81 -0.60
N GLU A 22 -19.41 7.35 0.25
CA GLU A 22 -20.85 7.41 -0.04
C GLU A 22 -21.11 8.27 -1.28
N ASN A 23 -20.39 9.38 -1.44
CA ASN A 23 -20.44 10.21 -2.64
C ASN A 23 -19.94 9.49 -3.89
N VAL A 24 -18.99 8.57 -3.73
CA VAL A 24 -18.46 7.75 -4.83
C VAL A 24 -19.54 6.80 -5.32
N ILE A 25 -20.19 6.04 -4.44
CA ILE A 25 -21.24 5.10 -4.85
C ILE A 25 -22.49 5.81 -5.38
N ASN A 26 -22.83 6.99 -4.83
CA ASN A 26 -23.93 7.82 -5.33
C ASN A 26 -23.69 8.33 -6.76
N GLN A 27 -22.44 8.55 -7.16
CA GLN A 27 -22.10 8.90 -8.53
C GLN A 27 -21.95 7.66 -9.41
N PHE A 28 -21.25 6.64 -8.93
CA PHE A 28 -20.97 5.42 -9.67
C PHE A 28 -22.26 4.67 -10.05
N SER A 29 -23.23 4.60 -9.14
CA SER A 29 -24.53 3.95 -9.37
C SER A 29 -25.33 4.58 -10.51
N LYS A 30 -25.10 5.84 -10.88
CA LYS A 30 -25.75 6.50 -12.02
C LYS A 30 -25.30 5.96 -13.38
N PHE A 31 -24.14 5.30 -13.43
CA PHE A 31 -23.63 4.64 -14.64
C PHE A 31 -24.10 3.19 -14.76
N LEU A 32 -24.75 2.66 -13.71
CA LEU A 32 -25.22 1.29 -13.68
C LEU A 32 -26.68 1.21 -14.13
N ASP A 33 -27.02 0.10 -14.78
CA ASP A 33 -28.40 -0.19 -15.15
C ASP A 33 -29.20 -0.75 -13.94
N LYS A 34 -30.44 -1.19 -14.18
CA LYS A 34 -31.30 -1.77 -13.14
C LYS A 34 -31.20 -3.29 -13.02
N SER A 35 -30.19 -3.91 -13.63
CA SER A 35 -30.01 -5.36 -13.61
C SER A 35 -29.76 -5.90 -12.21
N LYS A 36 -29.92 -7.22 -12.04
CA LYS A 36 -29.57 -7.90 -10.79
C LYS A 36 -28.09 -7.73 -10.45
N ASN A 37 -27.21 -7.74 -11.45
CA ASN A 37 -25.77 -7.57 -11.28
C ASN A 37 -25.43 -6.16 -10.79
N SER A 38 -26.05 -5.13 -11.37
CA SER A 38 -25.87 -3.75 -10.90
C SER A 38 -26.31 -3.57 -9.45
N LYS A 39 -27.45 -4.16 -9.06
CA LYS A 39 -27.91 -4.16 -7.66
C LYS A 39 -26.93 -4.87 -6.73
N TYR A 40 -26.39 -6.01 -7.16
CA TYR A 40 -25.37 -6.75 -6.41
C TYR A 40 -24.09 -5.92 -6.22
N LEU A 41 -23.55 -5.31 -7.28
CA LEU A 41 -22.34 -4.48 -7.20
C LEU A 41 -22.53 -3.26 -6.29
N ILE A 42 -23.70 -2.61 -6.34
CA ILE A 42 -24.02 -1.50 -5.44
C ILE A 42 -24.06 -1.98 -3.99
N LYS A 43 -24.72 -3.12 -3.72
CA LYS A 43 -24.78 -3.69 -2.38
C LYS A 43 -23.39 -4.03 -1.87
N LEU A 44 -22.60 -4.76 -2.66
CA LEU A 44 -21.25 -5.17 -2.32
C LEU A 44 -20.34 -3.97 -2.01
N PHE A 45 -20.46 -2.87 -2.78
CA PHE A 45 -19.74 -1.64 -2.48
C PHE A 45 -20.17 -1.05 -1.14
N ASN A 46 -21.48 -0.97 -0.88
CA ASN A 46 -21.99 -0.40 0.38
C ASN A 46 -21.53 -1.21 1.58
N ASP A 47 -21.69 -2.53 1.53
CA ASP A 47 -21.26 -3.43 2.60
C ASP A 47 -19.75 -3.27 2.84
N ALA A 48 -18.93 -3.28 1.77
CA ALA A 48 -17.48 -3.17 1.90
C ALA A 48 -17.00 -1.81 2.37
N TYR A 49 -17.47 -0.71 1.79
CA TYR A 49 -16.85 0.60 1.96
C TYR A 49 -17.63 1.53 2.88
N LEU A 50 -18.89 1.25 3.22
CA LEU A 50 -19.68 2.09 4.13
C LEU A 50 -19.86 1.48 5.53
N GLU A 51 -19.63 0.17 5.68
CA GLU A 51 -19.75 -0.52 6.97
C GLU A 51 -18.39 -0.78 7.65
N HIS A 52 -17.29 -0.37 7.01
CA HIS A 52 -15.92 -0.51 7.52
C HIS A 52 -15.24 0.84 7.64
N LYS A 53 -14.35 0.99 8.64
CA LYS A 53 -13.77 2.30 8.98
C LYS A 53 -12.59 2.66 8.08
N THR A 54 -11.72 1.69 7.81
CA THR A 54 -10.48 1.90 7.06
C THR A 54 -10.52 1.24 5.69
N LEU A 55 -9.72 1.75 4.75
CA LEU A 55 -9.62 1.17 3.42
C LEU A 55 -9.07 -0.26 3.45
N THR A 56 -8.17 -0.58 4.38
CA THR A 56 -7.71 -1.95 4.62
C THR A 56 -8.87 -2.87 5.01
N GLU A 57 -9.67 -2.51 6.01
CA GLU A 57 -10.82 -3.32 6.45
C GLU A 57 -11.83 -3.51 5.31
N ALA A 58 -12.18 -2.41 4.63
CA ALA A 58 -13.14 -2.41 3.53
C ALA A 58 -12.68 -3.29 2.36
N THR A 59 -11.42 -3.15 1.95
CA THR A 59 -10.85 -3.94 0.85
C THR A 59 -10.81 -5.41 1.23
N ARG A 60 -10.38 -5.74 2.47
CA ARG A 60 -10.36 -7.13 2.95
C ARG A 60 -11.74 -7.76 2.91
N TYR A 61 -12.77 -7.03 3.35
CA TYR A 61 -14.15 -7.49 3.25
C TYR A 61 -14.53 -7.76 1.79
N LEU A 62 -14.32 -6.78 0.90
CA LEU A 62 -14.65 -6.92 -0.53
C LEU A 62 -13.99 -8.15 -1.17
N VAL A 63 -12.70 -8.33 -0.97
CA VAL A 63 -11.97 -9.45 -1.59
C VAL A 63 -12.41 -10.79 -0.98
N ASN A 64 -12.74 -10.81 0.32
CA ASN A 64 -13.28 -12.00 0.97
C ASN A 64 -14.67 -12.36 0.43
N GLU A 65 -15.57 -11.40 0.23
CA GLU A 65 -16.89 -11.67 -0.35
C GLU A 65 -16.80 -12.22 -1.79
N LEU A 66 -15.80 -11.78 -2.55
CA LEU A 66 -15.62 -12.22 -3.94
C LEU A 66 -14.90 -13.57 -4.06
N PHE A 67 -13.98 -13.87 -3.13
CA PHE A 67 -13.05 -14.99 -3.31
C PHE A 67 -12.91 -15.92 -2.10
N GLY A 68 -13.63 -15.67 -1.00
CA GLY A 68 -13.55 -16.46 0.23
C GLY A 68 -13.89 -17.94 0.03
N GLU A 69 -14.84 -18.24 -0.85
CA GLU A 69 -15.24 -19.62 -1.19
C GLU A 69 -14.10 -20.43 -1.83
N TYR A 70 -13.07 -19.77 -2.37
CA TYR A 70 -11.88 -20.43 -2.94
C TYR A 70 -10.75 -20.65 -1.92
N GLY A 71 -10.99 -20.38 -0.64
CA GLY A 71 -9.98 -20.52 0.41
C GLY A 71 -8.97 -19.37 0.44
N LEU A 72 -9.42 -18.15 0.13
CA LEU A 72 -8.58 -16.96 0.14
C LEU A 72 -7.95 -16.72 1.53
N VAL A 73 -6.63 -16.52 1.55
CA VAL A 73 -5.90 -16.03 2.73
C VAL A 73 -5.44 -14.62 2.45
N ILE A 74 -5.86 -13.66 3.29
CA ILE A 74 -5.47 -12.25 3.18
C ILE A 74 -4.48 -11.90 4.28
N ILE A 75 -3.31 -11.38 3.90
CA ILE A 75 -2.27 -10.93 4.82
C ILE A 75 -2.22 -9.40 4.80
N ASP A 76 -2.42 -8.78 5.96
CA ASP A 76 -2.23 -7.34 6.12
C ASP A 76 -0.75 -7.03 6.39
N GLY A 77 -0.07 -6.45 5.41
CA GLY A 77 1.35 -6.11 5.52
C GLY A 77 1.67 -5.02 6.55
N ASP A 78 0.65 -4.34 7.10
CA ASP A 78 0.79 -3.36 8.18
C ASP A 78 0.51 -3.95 9.58
N ASP A 79 0.19 -5.25 9.67
CA ASP A 79 -0.06 -5.91 10.95
C ASP A 79 1.18 -5.86 11.87
N LYS A 80 0.94 -5.48 13.14
CA LYS A 80 2.01 -5.27 14.13
C LYS A 80 2.82 -6.54 14.43
N LEU A 81 2.17 -7.70 14.47
CA LEU A 81 2.86 -8.96 14.75
C LEU A 81 3.72 -9.37 13.55
N LEU A 82 3.20 -9.21 12.32
CA LEU A 82 3.97 -9.45 11.11
C LEU A 82 5.14 -8.48 10.97
N LYS A 83 4.94 -7.19 11.26
CA LYS A 83 6.04 -6.20 11.30
C LYS A 83 7.12 -6.57 12.30
N LYS A 84 6.75 -7.13 13.46
CA LYS A 84 7.73 -7.62 14.44
C LYS A 84 8.57 -8.77 13.87
N GLN A 85 7.95 -9.71 13.15
CA GLN A 85 8.69 -10.78 12.45
C GLN A 85 9.55 -10.24 11.29
N PHE A 86 9.14 -9.13 10.68
CA PHE A 86 9.85 -8.50 9.58
C PHE A 86 11.10 -7.70 10.03
N ALA A 87 11.20 -7.33 11.31
CA ALA A 87 12.26 -6.45 11.83
C ALA A 87 13.71 -6.90 11.49
N PRO A 88 14.10 -8.19 11.57
CA PRO A 88 15.46 -8.61 11.21
C PRO A 88 15.79 -8.36 9.72
N PHE A 89 14.79 -8.41 8.85
CA PHE A 89 14.97 -8.12 7.41
C PHE A 89 15.09 -6.61 7.16
N VAL A 90 14.37 -5.80 7.94
CA VAL A 90 14.53 -4.33 7.93
C VAL A 90 15.95 -3.95 8.33
N GLU A 91 16.47 -4.53 9.42
CA GLU A 91 17.85 -4.31 9.86
C GLU A 91 18.85 -4.73 8.79
N ASN A 92 18.66 -5.91 8.20
CA ASN A 92 19.53 -6.40 7.12
C ASN A 92 19.53 -5.44 5.93
N GLU A 93 18.37 -4.93 5.51
CA GLU A 93 18.27 -3.97 4.41
C GLU A 93 18.97 -2.65 4.75
N LEU A 94 18.79 -2.12 5.97
CA LEU A 94 19.45 -0.89 6.43
C LEU A 94 20.98 -1.02 6.45
N VAL A 95 21.51 -2.16 6.88
CA VAL A 95 22.95 -2.36 7.09
C VAL A 95 23.65 -2.84 5.82
N ASN A 96 23.01 -3.77 5.11
CA ASN A 96 23.64 -4.50 4.00
C ASN A 96 23.11 -4.10 2.63
N GLN A 97 22.00 -3.37 2.54
CA GLN A 97 21.41 -2.90 1.27
C GLN A 97 21.20 -4.05 0.29
N THR A 98 20.73 -5.19 0.83
CA THR A 98 20.67 -6.47 0.13
C THR A 98 19.79 -6.36 -1.10
N SER A 99 18.63 -5.73 -0.99
CA SER A 99 17.69 -5.58 -2.11
C SER A 99 18.31 -4.78 -3.25
N PHE A 100 18.98 -3.67 -2.95
CA PHE A 100 19.66 -2.86 -3.97
C PHE A 100 20.69 -3.67 -4.76
N LYS A 101 21.56 -4.39 -4.05
CA LYS A 101 22.62 -5.20 -4.67
C LYS A 101 22.04 -6.31 -5.55
N GLN A 102 21.10 -7.07 -5.01
CA GLN A 102 20.52 -8.22 -5.73
C GLN A 102 19.68 -7.77 -6.94
N VAL A 103 18.84 -6.74 -6.78
CA VAL A 103 18.02 -6.23 -7.88
C VAL A 103 18.89 -5.59 -8.97
N SER A 104 19.93 -4.84 -8.60
CA SER A 104 20.87 -4.27 -9.58
C SER A 104 21.58 -5.34 -10.38
N ASN A 105 22.02 -6.43 -9.74
CA ASN A 105 22.63 -7.57 -10.44
C ASN A 105 21.67 -8.20 -11.44
N THR A 106 20.40 -8.41 -11.06
CA THR A 106 19.37 -8.93 -11.97
C THR A 106 19.08 -7.98 -13.13
N ILE A 107 19.03 -6.67 -12.87
CA ILE A 107 18.85 -5.65 -13.91
C ILE A 107 19.96 -5.72 -14.94
N GLU A 108 21.22 -5.86 -14.51
CA GLU A 108 22.37 -5.96 -15.43
C GLU A 108 22.26 -7.16 -16.37
N GLN A 109 21.69 -8.27 -15.90
CA GLN A 109 21.45 -9.47 -16.71
C GLN A 109 20.30 -9.29 -17.71
N LEU A 110 19.27 -8.52 -17.34
CA LEU A 110 18.04 -8.40 -18.13
C LEU A 110 17.99 -7.17 -19.06
N LYS A 111 18.79 -6.13 -18.80
CA LYS A 111 18.65 -4.82 -19.47
C LYS A 111 18.85 -4.84 -20.98
N ASN A 112 19.54 -5.85 -21.51
CA ASN A 112 19.76 -5.99 -22.96
C ASN A 112 18.56 -6.62 -23.67
N GLU A 113 17.71 -7.35 -22.95
CA GLU A 113 16.55 -8.07 -23.51
C GLU A 113 15.23 -7.39 -23.14
N TYR A 114 15.18 -6.70 -22.01
CA TYR A 114 13.96 -6.11 -21.45
C TYR A 114 14.16 -4.65 -21.06
N LYS A 115 13.10 -3.86 -21.28
CA LYS A 115 13.03 -2.50 -20.74
C LYS A 115 12.87 -2.58 -19.22
N ILE A 116 13.84 -2.01 -18.50
CA ILE A 116 13.84 -1.97 -17.04
C ILE A 116 12.67 -1.14 -16.53
N GLN A 117 11.89 -1.72 -15.62
CA GLN A 117 10.71 -1.08 -15.00
C GLN A 117 10.94 -0.67 -13.54
N VAL A 118 11.88 -1.31 -12.86
CA VAL A 118 12.15 -1.09 -11.44
C VAL A 118 13.59 -0.59 -11.29
N ASN A 119 13.77 0.51 -10.57
CA ASN A 119 15.09 1.02 -10.19
C ASN A 119 15.18 0.98 -8.66
N PRO A 120 15.97 0.06 -8.08
CA PRO A 120 16.07 -0.05 -6.63
C PRO A 120 16.82 1.16 -6.05
N ARG A 121 16.49 1.53 -4.82
CA ARG A 121 17.27 2.49 -4.01
C ARG A 121 18.17 1.72 -3.07
N GLU A 122 19.28 2.32 -2.62
CA GLU A 122 20.22 1.68 -1.69
C GLU A 122 19.51 1.21 -0.42
N ILE A 123 18.62 2.04 0.12
CA ILE A 123 17.69 1.67 1.19
C ILE A 123 16.27 1.72 0.63
N ASN A 124 15.66 0.55 0.45
CA ASN A 124 14.30 0.44 -0.05
C ASN A 124 13.24 0.39 1.07
N LEU A 125 13.39 1.28 2.06
CA LEU A 125 12.54 1.37 3.25
C LEU A 125 12.03 2.79 3.46
N PHE A 126 10.91 2.89 4.16
CA PHE A 126 10.28 4.16 4.53
C PHE A 126 10.17 4.29 6.04
N TYR A 127 10.37 5.50 6.54
CA TYR A 127 9.92 5.92 7.85
C TYR A 127 8.45 6.36 7.75
N LEU A 128 7.59 5.76 8.57
CA LEU A 128 6.15 5.92 8.50
C LEU A 128 5.59 6.38 9.84
N THR A 129 4.77 7.43 9.79
CA THR A 129 3.91 7.92 10.88
C THR A 129 2.53 8.23 10.32
N ASP A 130 1.57 8.58 11.16
CA ASP A 130 0.21 8.97 10.74
C ASP A 130 0.18 10.16 9.77
N LYS A 131 1.25 10.96 9.72
CA LYS A 131 1.33 12.20 8.92
C LYS A 131 2.42 12.19 7.87
N LEU A 132 3.30 11.19 7.89
CA LEU A 132 4.52 11.17 7.09
C LEU A 132 4.80 9.77 6.59
N ARG A 133 5.03 9.67 5.28
CA ARG A 133 5.77 8.56 4.70
C ARG A 133 6.97 9.12 3.97
N SER A 134 8.15 8.97 4.57
CA SER A 134 9.38 9.48 3.99
C SER A 134 10.43 8.40 3.82
N ARG A 135 11.37 8.64 2.91
CA ARG A 135 12.46 7.72 2.62
C ARG A 135 13.49 7.78 3.74
N VAL A 136 14.12 6.64 4.00
CA VAL A 136 15.35 6.58 4.79
C VAL A 136 16.53 6.49 3.82
N ILE A 137 17.56 7.31 4.03
CA ILE A 137 18.81 7.29 3.27
C ILE A 137 20.00 7.16 4.23
N PHE A 138 21.15 6.69 3.73
CA PHE A 138 22.38 6.57 4.52
C PHE A 138 23.52 7.30 3.84
N GLU A 139 23.98 8.38 4.46
CA GLU A 139 25.00 9.28 3.90
C GLU A 139 25.93 9.78 5.01
N GLY A 140 27.24 9.76 4.78
CA GLY A 140 28.23 10.26 5.75
C GLY A 140 28.23 9.50 7.08
N GLY A 141 27.84 8.22 7.09
CA GLY A 141 27.78 7.39 8.29
C GLY A 141 26.50 7.55 9.13
N ILE A 142 25.50 8.30 8.62
CA ILE A 142 24.28 8.64 9.33
C ILE A 142 23.06 8.22 8.50
N TYR A 143 22.09 7.57 9.14
CA TYR A 143 20.75 7.35 8.59
C TYR A 143 19.94 8.62 8.73
N LYS A 144 19.28 9.07 7.67
CA LYS A 144 18.44 10.28 7.66
C LYS A 144 17.06 9.95 7.13
N VAL A 145 16.03 10.53 7.76
CA VAL A 145 14.69 10.57 7.18
C VAL A 145 14.57 11.82 6.32
N VAL A 146 14.33 11.63 5.04
CA VAL A 146 14.26 12.73 4.07
C VAL A 146 13.14 13.71 4.46
N ASP A 147 13.35 15.00 4.21
CA ASP A 147 12.41 16.09 4.53
C ASP A 147 12.13 16.29 6.03
N THR A 148 13.02 15.79 6.90
CA THR A 148 12.94 15.99 8.36
C THR A 148 14.31 16.16 8.99
N ASP A 149 14.35 16.62 10.23
CA ASP A 149 15.59 16.68 11.04
C ASP A 149 15.93 15.34 11.73
N LEU A 150 15.15 14.29 11.49
CA LEU A 150 15.36 12.98 12.12
C LEU A 150 16.55 12.26 11.50
N SER A 151 17.47 11.84 12.36
CA SER A 151 18.64 11.05 11.97
C SER A 151 19.12 10.13 13.07
N TRP A 152 19.84 9.08 12.68
CA TRP A 152 20.43 8.09 13.58
C TRP A 152 21.84 7.72 13.13
N THR A 153 22.72 7.44 14.09
CA THR A 153 23.98 6.78 13.79
C THR A 153 23.72 5.30 13.46
N LYS A 154 24.71 4.66 12.85
CA LYS A 154 24.69 3.22 12.65
C LYS A 154 24.66 2.44 13.95
#